data_AF-A0A257L2J8-F1
#
_entry.id   AF-A0A257L2J8-F1
#
_cell.length_a   1.000
_cell.length_b   1.000
_cell.length_c   1.000
_cell.angle_alpha   90.00
_cell.angle_beta   90.00
_cell.angle_gamma   90.00
#
_symmetry.space_group_name_H-M   'P 1'
#
loop_
_entity.id
_entity.type
_entity.pdbx_description
1 polymer ?
#
loop_
_entity_poly.entity_id
_entity_poly.type
_entity_poly.pdbx_seq_one_letter_code
_entity_poly.pdbx_strand_id
1 'polypeptide(L)'
;MEKEIRIGKKIFIRSAGKDEYWLQDIIYDNPKVLGLGNLVPVNKEKKQSSGGRLDILLKDPEQNSMYEVEVMLGETDPAHIIRSIEYWDNEKRKYPQRQHFCVLVAESFDRRYFNVIQLMSLNIPMIAVQADLLEVNGEKILNFTKIIDIYIEPEENEEDVKVVNEATWTNDAPWVHSNAKELIEIYKDESNKINIGFTQSYVSINIDGKNAYWLHKRMKPTSTLSFLVKDEEKAEAIKKLLENKEFSFTYNRYKEFLLNVDLKIIKSSVSLLKEIHHIRFKKVTEEE
;
A
#
# COMPACT_ATOMS: atom_id res chain seq x y z
N MET A 1 44.07 -33.35 -2.16
CA MET A 1 43.12 -32.25 -1.95
C MET A 1 42.30 -32.58 -0.72
N GLU A 2 42.61 -31.93 0.41
CA GLU A 2 41.62 -31.84 1.48
C GLU A 2 40.35 -31.25 0.87
N LYS A 3 39.18 -31.83 1.14
CA LYS A 3 37.92 -31.25 0.68
C LYS A 3 37.77 -29.89 1.37
N GLU A 4 37.94 -28.83 0.58
CA GLU A 4 37.81 -27.42 0.99
C GLU A 4 36.42 -27.11 1.57
N ILE A 5 35.42 -27.93 1.24
CA ILE A 5 34.04 -27.82 1.70
C ILE A 5 33.72 -28.93 2.72
N ARG A 6 33.23 -28.52 3.89
CA ARG A 6 32.77 -29.42 4.96
C ARG A 6 31.26 -29.35 5.09
N ILE A 7 30.61 -30.50 5.27
CA ILE A 7 29.16 -30.59 5.47
C ILE A 7 28.88 -30.60 6.97
N GLY A 8 28.16 -29.60 7.45
CA GLY A 8 27.72 -29.52 8.85
C GLY A 8 26.34 -30.11 9.06
N LYS A 9 26.06 -30.53 10.29
CA LYS A 9 24.73 -30.94 10.74
C LYS A 9 24.13 -29.85 11.61
N LYS A 10 22.90 -29.41 11.31
CA LYS A 10 22.14 -28.53 12.20
C LYS A 10 21.76 -29.30 13.47
N ILE A 11 22.02 -28.69 14.63
CA ILE A 11 21.60 -29.17 15.94
C ILE A 11 20.84 -28.04 16.65
N PHE A 12 19.97 -28.39 17.60
CA PHE A 12 19.34 -27.39 18.45
C PHE A 12 20.32 -26.88 19.52
N ILE A 13 20.24 -25.60 19.85
CA ILE A 13 21.05 -24.92 20.87
C ILE A 13 20.88 -25.62 22.23
N ARG A 14 19.64 -25.99 22.59
CA ARG A 14 19.37 -26.76 23.82
C ARG A 14 20.09 -28.10 23.84
N SER A 15 20.16 -28.80 22.70
CA SER A 15 20.89 -30.07 22.59
C SER A 15 22.40 -29.92 22.77
N ALA A 16 22.93 -28.72 22.61
CA ALA A 16 24.33 -28.40 22.89
C ALA A 16 24.59 -27.98 24.36
N GLY A 17 23.59 -28.07 25.24
CA GLY A 17 23.69 -27.69 26.64
C GLY A 17 23.69 -26.18 26.88
N LYS A 18 23.07 -25.42 25.96
CA LYS A 18 22.94 -23.95 26.02
C LYS A 18 21.47 -23.56 26.15
N ASP A 19 21.22 -22.41 26.75
CA ASP A 19 19.89 -21.87 26.98
C ASP A 19 19.68 -20.54 26.25
N GLU A 20 18.51 -19.95 26.46
CA GLU A 20 18.12 -18.70 25.81
C GLU A 20 18.97 -17.53 26.28
N TYR A 21 19.30 -17.47 27.58
CA TYR A 21 20.21 -16.48 28.15
C TYR A 21 21.59 -16.52 27.49
N TRP A 22 22.13 -17.71 27.21
CA TRP A 22 23.37 -17.84 26.45
C TRP A 22 23.29 -17.21 25.06
N LEU A 23 22.17 -17.41 24.35
CA LEU A 23 21.98 -16.80 23.03
C LEU A 23 21.80 -15.28 23.14
N GLN A 24 21.07 -14.82 24.17
CA GLN A 24 20.94 -13.40 24.48
C GLN A 24 22.30 -12.75 24.76
N ASP A 25 23.17 -13.39 25.53
CA ASP A 25 24.53 -12.91 25.83
C ASP A 25 25.34 -12.69 24.56
N ILE A 26 25.33 -13.67 23.64
CA ILE A 26 26.03 -13.57 22.35
C ILE A 26 25.55 -12.37 21.54
N ILE A 27 24.22 -12.17 21.47
CA ILE A 27 23.62 -11.06 20.72
C ILE A 27 23.93 -9.72 21.39
N TYR A 28 23.82 -9.65 22.72
CA TYR A 28 24.03 -8.42 23.49
C TYR A 28 25.49 -7.94 23.42
N ASP A 29 26.43 -8.88 23.54
CA ASP A 29 27.87 -8.59 23.49
C ASP A 29 28.34 -8.22 22.08
N ASN A 30 27.70 -8.78 21.04
CA ASN A 30 28.02 -8.45 19.65
C ASN A 30 26.76 -8.36 18.77
N PRO A 31 26.01 -7.25 18.80
CA PRO A 31 24.77 -7.09 18.02
C PRO A 31 24.94 -7.23 16.50
N LYS A 32 26.17 -7.05 15.99
CA LYS A 32 26.47 -7.19 14.56
C LYS A 32 26.15 -8.58 14.02
N VAL A 33 26.14 -9.62 14.87
CA VAL A 33 25.77 -10.98 14.44
C VAL A 33 24.38 -11.03 13.84
N LEU A 34 23.46 -10.14 14.22
CA LEU A 34 22.09 -10.10 13.67
C LEU A 34 22.01 -9.59 12.23
N GLY A 35 23.08 -8.95 11.71
CA GLY A 35 23.08 -8.37 10.35
C GLY A 35 22.17 -7.15 10.19
N LEU A 36 21.91 -6.39 11.27
CA LEU A 36 21.01 -5.23 11.31
C LEU A 36 21.74 -3.88 11.34
N GLY A 37 22.99 -3.84 10.88
CA GLY A 37 23.83 -2.64 10.93
C GLY A 37 24.62 -2.50 12.24
N ASN A 38 25.06 -1.27 12.53
CA ASN A 38 25.92 -0.95 13.68
C ASN A 38 25.08 -0.63 14.92
N LEU A 39 24.39 -1.63 15.46
CA LEU A 39 23.59 -1.47 16.67
C LEU A 39 24.45 -1.51 17.93
N VAL A 40 24.03 -0.76 18.95
CA VAL A 40 24.64 -0.75 20.29
C VAL A 40 23.65 -1.27 21.34
N PRO A 41 24.11 -2.03 22.34
CA PRO A 41 23.26 -2.52 23.42
C PRO A 41 22.81 -1.39 24.35
N VAL A 42 21.53 -1.40 24.74
CA VAL A 42 20.95 -0.43 25.69
C VAL A 42 20.58 -1.11 27.00
N ASN A 43 19.88 -2.24 26.94
CA ASN A 43 19.46 -2.98 28.13
C ASN A 43 19.21 -4.45 27.80
N LYS A 44 19.40 -5.33 28.78
CA LYS A 44 19.10 -6.76 28.70
C LYS A 44 18.15 -7.12 29.84
N GLU A 45 17.23 -8.06 29.61
CA GLU A 45 16.23 -8.49 30.60
C GLU A 45 15.43 -7.30 31.16
N LYS A 46 15.06 -6.37 30.27
CA LYS A 46 14.43 -5.10 30.65
C LYS A 46 13.01 -5.35 31.10
N LYS A 47 12.74 -5.10 32.39
CA LYS A 47 11.38 -5.14 32.95
C LYS A 47 10.41 -4.21 32.21
N GLN A 48 9.22 -4.74 31.92
CA GLN A 48 8.14 -4.06 31.21
C GLN A 48 7.00 -3.66 32.15
N SER A 49 6.33 -2.54 31.86
CA SER A 49 5.26 -2.01 32.71
C SER A 49 4.00 -2.87 32.71
N SER A 50 3.73 -3.59 31.62
CA SER A 50 2.63 -4.56 31.49
C SER A 50 2.91 -5.91 32.18
N GLY A 51 4.12 -6.09 32.74
CA GLY A 51 4.62 -7.38 33.21
C GLY A 51 5.51 -8.07 32.17
N GLY A 52 6.34 -9.01 32.63
CA GLY A 52 7.36 -9.66 31.80
C GLY A 52 8.64 -8.83 31.62
N ARG A 53 9.47 -9.28 30.68
CA ARG A 53 10.79 -8.70 30.40
C ARG A 53 11.05 -8.79 28.90
N LEU A 54 11.50 -7.69 28.33
CA LEU A 54 12.08 -7.65 26.99
C LEU A 54 13.51 -8.20 27.09
N ASP A 55 13.84 -9.19 26.28
CA ASP A 55 15.14 -9.86 26.36
C ASP A 55 16.28 -8.89 26.08
N ILE A 56 16.25 -8.17 24.96
CA ILE A 56 17.30 -7.23 24.58
C ILE A 56 16.69 -5.97 23.95
N LEU A 57 17.18 -4.82 24.39
CA LEU A 57 16.95 -3.53 23.75
C LEU A 57 18.25 -3.04 23.14
N LEU A 58 18.25 -2.83 21.82
CA LEU A 58 19.36 -2.23 21.08
C LEU A 58 18.96 -0.85 20.52
N LYS A 59 19.96 -0.07 20.12
CA LYS A 59 19.78 1.23 19.48
C LYS A 59 20.73 1.38 18.29
N ASP A 60 20.26 2.04 17.23
CA ASP A 60 21.11 2.67 16.24
C ASP A 60 21.48 4.10 16.70
N PRO A 61 22.78 4.38 16.97
CA PRO A 61 23.20 5.70 17.44
C PRO A 61 23.11 6.79 16.36
N GLU A 62 23.16 6.43 15.08
CA GLU A 62 23.16 7.36 13.93
C GLU A 62 21.73 7.73 13.52
N GLN A 63 20.84 6.74 13.43
CA GLN A 63 19.46 6.95 12.99
C GLN A 63 18.45 7.19 14.13
N ASN A 64 18.91 7.09 15.38
CA ASN A 64 18.08 7.22 16.58
C ASN A 64 16.89 6.22 16.60
N SER A 65 17.10 5.04 16.03
CA SER A 65 16.17 3.92 15.98
C SER A 65 16.42 2.92 17.11
N MET A 66 15.38 2.23 17.55
CA MET A 66 15.42 1.23 18.63
C MET A 66 15.01 -0.14 18.07
N TYR A 67 15.62 -1.20 18.60
CA TYR A 67 15.33 -2.57 18.21
C TYR A 67 15.01 -3.37 19.46
N GLU A 68 13.76 -3.81 19.57
CA GLU A 68 13.24 -4.66 20.63
C GLU A 68 13.40 -6.11 20.19
N VAL A 69 14.44 -6.77 20.69
CA VAL A 69 14.81 -8.13 20.30
C VAL A 69 14.27 -9.12 21.33
N GLU A 70 13.47 -10.06 20.85
CA GLU A 70 12.97 -11.20 21.62
C GLU A 70 13.59 -12.49 21.08
N VAL A 71 14.14 -13.30 21.97
CA VAL A 71 14.92 -14.49 21.66
C VAL A 71 14.13 -15.71 22.10
N MET A 72 14.17 -16.76 21.28
CA MET A 72 13.57 -18.03 21.64
C MET A 72 14.37 -19.20 21.08
N LEU A 73 14.42 -20.28 21.85
CA LEU A 73 14.99 -21.54 21.40
C LEU A 73 13.90 -22.45 20.82
N GLY A 74 14.24 -23.17 19.75
CA GLY A 74 13.34 -24.05 19.04
C GLY A 74 12.49 -23.37 17.95
N GLU A 75 11.33 -23.96 17.68
CA GLU A 75 10.40 -23.51 16.65
C GLU A 75 9.59 -22.32 17.12
N THR A 76 9.44 -21.33 16.22
CA THR A 76 8.62 -20.13 16.44
C THR A 76 7.21 -20.51 16.91
N ASP A 77 6.69 -19.79 17.91
CA ASP A 77 5.34 -20.03 18.42
C ASP A 77 4.52 -18.72 18.53
N PRO A 78 3.18 -18.81 18.69
CA PRO A 78 2.32 -17.64 18.76
C PRO A 78 2.59 -16.76 19.99
N ALA A 79 2.97 -17.36 21.12
CA ALA A 79 3.16 -16.62 22.36
C ALA A 79 4.35 -15.68 22.24
N HIS A 80 5.45 -16.13 21.63
CA HIS A 80 6.64 -15.31 21.41
C HIS A 80 6.38 -14.17 20.42
N ILE A 81 5.64 -14.43 19.33
CA ILE A 81 5.24 -13.38 18.39
C ILE A 81 4.43 -12.29 19.11
N ILE A 82 3.45 -12.68 19.93
CA ILE A 82 2.62 -11.74 20.67
C ILE A 82 3.46 -10.94 21.68
N ARG A 83 4.32 -11.60 22.49
CA ARG A 83 5.19 -10.91 23.46
C ARG A 83 6.11 -9.89 22.79
N SER A 84 6.71 -10.26 21.66
CA SER A 84 7.59 -9.36 20.88
C SER A 84 6.85 -8.10 20.45
N ILE A 85 5.62 -8.25 19.95
CA ILE A 85 4.77 -7.12 19.54
C ILE A 85 4.37 -6.26 20.73
N GLU A 86 3.98 -6.86 21.87
CA GLU A 86 3.62 -6.12 23.08
C GLU A 86 4.79 -5.29 23.62
N TYR A 87 6.00 -5.85 23.64
CA TYR A 87 7.20 -5.14 24.11
C TYR A 87 7.62 -4.03 23.17
N TRP A 88 7.56 -4.26 21.85
CA TRP A 88 7.75 -3.23 20.84
C TRP A 88 6.76 -2.07 21.02
N ASP A 89 5.47 -2.38 21.17
CA ASP A 89 4.41 -1.38 21.31
C ASP A 89 4.59 -0.54 22.59
N ASN A 90 5.01 -1.19 23.68
CA ASN A 90 5.33 -0.50 24.94
C ASN A 90 6.52 0.47 24.80
N GLU A 91 7.63 0.05 24.19
CA GLU A 91 8.78 0.94 23.97
C GLU A 91 8.44 2.07 23.01
N LYS A 92 7.68 1.80 21.94
CA LYS A 92 7.19 2.81 21.00
C LYS A 92 6.29 3.84 21.67
N ARG A 93 5.37 3.42 22.55
CA ARG A 93 4.55 4.36 23.33
C ARG A 93 5.38 5.21 24.29
N LYS A 94 6.45 4.65 24.84
CA LYS A 94 7.35 5.36 25.75
C LYS A 94 8.22 6.38 25.00
N TYR A 95 8.67 6.06 23.79
CA TYR A 95 9.54 6.92 22.98
C TYR A 95 9.01 7.13 21.55
N PRO A 96 7.84 7.76 21.36
CA PRO A 96 7.12 7.79 20.08
C PRO A 96 7.81 8.54 18.95
N GLN A 97 8.84 9.33 19.27
CA GLN A 97 9.64 10.08 18.29
C GLN A 97 10.80 9.26 17.70
N ARG A 98 11.05 8.05 18.22
CA ARG A 98 12.06 7.14 17.69
C ARG A 98 11.39 6.17 16.73
N GLN A 99 12.13 5.70 15.74
CA GLN A 99 11.71 4.51 15.01
C GLN A 99 11.96 3.29 15.90
N HIS A 100 11.04 2.33 15.89
CA HIS A 100 11.10 1.12 16.71
C HIS A 100 10.89 -0.10 15.82
N PHE A 101 11.74 -1.10 15.97
CA PHE A 101 11.74 -2.33 15.19
C PHE A 101 11.57 -3.53 16.10
N CYS A 102 10.56 -4.35 15.83
CA CYS A 102 10.32 -5.61 16.53
C CYS A 102 11.19 -6.70 15.90
N VAL A 103 12.12 -7.28 16.65
CA VAL A 103 13.05 -8.30 16.14
C VAL A 103 12.79 -9.63 16.81
N LEU A 104 12.38 -10.63 16.05
CA LEU A 104 12.18 -12.00 16.55
C LEU A 104 13.38 -12.87 16.17
N VAL A 105 13.99 -13.51 17.16
CA VAL A 105 15.11 -14.44 16.98
C VAL A 105 14.69 -15.85 17.37
N ALA A 106 14.73 -16.81 16.45
CA ALA A 106 14.36 -18.21 16.72
C ALA A 106 15.28 -19.21 16.01
N GLU A 107 15.31 -20.47 16.46
CA GLU A 107 16.09 -21.52 15.77
C GLU A 107 15.42 -22.04 14.51
N SER A 108 14.10 -21.90 14.40
CA SER A 108 13.33 -22.33 13.23
C SER A 108 12.04 -21.54 13.11
N PHE A 109 11.69 -21.17 11.88
CA PHE A 109 10.41 -20.54 11.54
C PHE A 109 9.62 -21.50 10.67
N ASP A 110 8.47 -21.95 11.16
CA ASP A 110 7.58 -22.74 10.32
C ASP A 110 6.94 -21.86 9.23
N ARG A 111 6.41 -22.48 8.17
CA ARG A 111 5.77 -21.75 7.06
C ARG A 111 4.54 -20.94 7.50
N ARG A 112 3.85 -21.39 8.56
CA ARG A 112 2.62 -20.74 9.03
C ARG A 112 2.95 -19.40 9.68
N TYR A 113 3.90 -19.39 10.60
CA TYR A 113 4.35 -18.21 11.32
C TYR A 113 5.13 -17.27 10.42
N PHE A 114 5.88 -17.78 9.43
CA PHE A 114 6.47 -16.94 8.40
C PHE A 114 5.41 -16.07 7.70
N ASN A 115 4.31 -16.67 7.24
CA ASN A 115 3.22 -15.91 6.60
C ASN A 115 2.57 -14.89 7.55
N VAL A 116 2.41 -15.24 8.82
CA VAL A 116 1.83 -14.34 9.83
C VAL A 116 2.73 -13.13 10.07
N ILE A 117 4.03 -13.37 10.29
CA ILE A 117 5.01 -12.30 10.51
C ILE A 117 5.09 -11.40 9.28
N GLN A 118 5.09 -11.97 8.06
CA GLN A 118 5.09 -11.22 6.82
C GLN A 118 3.84 -10.35 6.63
N LEU A 119 2.66 -10.81 7.05
CA LEU A 119 1.43 -10.00 6.99
C LEU A 119 1.47 -8.85 8.00
N MET A 120 2.01 -9.11 9.19
CA MET A 120 2.16 -8.11 10.24
C MET A 120 3.24 -7.08 9.90
N SER A 121 4.28 -7.46 9.14
CA SER A 121 5.41 -6.60 8.78
C SER A 121 5.02 -5.34 7.99
N LEU A 122 3.81 -5.33 7.39
CA LEU A 122 3.23 -4.18 6.69
C LEU A 122 2.82 -3.04 7.64
N ASN A 123 2.47 -3.34 8.90
CA ASN A 123 1.97 -2.35 9.87
C ASN A 123 2.86 -2.23 11.11
N ILE A 124 3.56 -3.31 11.44
CA ILE A 124 4.52 -3.38 12.53
C ILE A 124 5.85 -3.67 11.85
N PRO A 125 6.89 -2.83 11.98
CA PRO A 125 8.18 -3.05 11.34
C PRO A 125 8.91 -4.24 12.00
N MET A 126 8.48 -5.45 11.64
CA MET A 126 8.95 -6.72 12.17
C MET A 126 10.11 -7.26 11.32
N ILE A 127 11.14 -7.71 12.00
CA ILE A 127 12.32 -8.37 11.43
C ILE A 127 12.40 -9.75 12.06
N ALA A 128 12.64 -10.79 11.26
CA ALA A 128 12.86 -12.13 11.77
C ALA A 128 14.27 -12.60 11.43
N VAL A 129 14.99 -13.09 12.45
CA VAL A 129 16.36 -13.60 12.34
C VAL A 129 16.39 -15.05 12.83
N GLN A 130 16.84 -15.95 11.97
CA GLN A 130 17.05 -17.36 12.34
C GLN A 130 18.45 -17.56 12.92
N ALA A 131 18.53 -18.21 14.08
CA ALA A 131 19.77 -18.62 14.74
C ALA A 131 20.03 -20.12 14.53
N ASP A 132 21.02 -20.46 13.70
CA ASP A 132 21.37 -21.83 13.35
C ASP A 132 22.65 -22.26 14.05
N LEU A 133 22.61 -23.35 14.83
CA LEU A 133 23.81 -23.99 15.36
C LEU A 133 24.18 -25.20 14.49
N LEU A 134 25.33 -25.10 13.82
CA LEU A 134 25.90 -26.14 12.97
C LEU A 134 27.06 -26.84 13.68
N GLU A 135 27.09 -28.16 13.62
CA GLU A 135 28.22 -28.97 14.08
C GLU A 135 29.02 -29.52 12.90
N VAL A 136 30.32 -29.22 12.86
CA VAL A 136 31.27 -29.62 11.81
C VAL A 136 32.53 -30.16 12.47
N ASN A 137 32.83 -31.46 12.32
CA ASN A 137 34.03 -32.09 12.88
C ASN A 137 34.26 -31.83 14.40
N GLY A 138 33.19 -31.71 15.18
CA GLY A 138 33.24 -31.42 16.62
C GLY A 138 33.34 -29.93 16.96
N GLU A 139 33.52 -29.06 15.98
CA GLU A 139 33.37 -27.61 16.13
C GLU A 139 31.91 -27.20 15.98
N LYS A 140 31.49 -26.18 16.73
CA LYS A 140 30.14 -25.63 16.69
C LYS A 140 30.18 -24.22 16.12
N ILE A 141 29.37 -23.96 15.10
CA ILE A 141 29.28 -22.69 14.40
C ILE A 141 27.87 -22.16 14.60
N LEU A 142 27.73 -21.01 15.25
CA LEU A 142 26.46 -20.29 15.36
C LEU A 142 26.38 -19.29 14.20
N ASN A 143 25.34 -19.40 13.40
CA ASN A 143 25.06 -18.52 12.27
C ASN A 143 23.72 -17.82 12.48
N PHE A 144 23.63 -16.56 12.05
CA PHE A 144 22.39 -15.80 12.09
C PHE A 144 22.00 -15.40 10.66
N THR A 145 20.74 -15.57 10.32
CA THR A 145 20.22 -15.25 8.99
C THR A 145 18.97 -14.41 9.13
N LYS A 146 18.95 -13.18 8.59
CA LYS A 146 17.72 -12.41 8.46
C LYS A 146 16.82 -13.05 7.40
N ILE A 147 15.66 -13.54 7.82
CA ILE A 147 14.71 -14.26 6.95
C ILE A 147 13.49 -13.40 6.55
N ILE A 148 13.15 -12.40 7.36
CA ILE A 148 12.13 -11.38 7.06
C ILE A 148 12.74 -10.03 7.40
N ASP A 149 12.56 -9.08 6.49
CA ASP A 149 12.94 -7.70 6.68
C ASP A 149 11.71 -6.79 6.71
N ILE A 150 11.90 -5.54 7.11
CA ILE A 150 10.85 -4.54 7.06
C ILE A 150 10.38 -4.33 5.62
N TYR A 151 9.07 -4.14 5.45
CA TYR A 151 8.55 -3.69 4.17
C TYR A 151 8.98 -2.23 3.95
N ILE A 152 9.68 -1.99 2.84
CA ILE A 152 9.97 -0.66 2.33
C ILE A 152 9.04 -0.49 1.13
N GLU A 153 8.13 0.48 1.20
CA GLU A 153 7.32 0.86 0.06
C GLU A 153 8.28 1.29 -1.06
N PRO A 154 8.22 0.67 -2.26
CA PRO A 154 9.03 1.12 -3.37
C PRO A 154 8.73 2.59 -3.62
N GLU A 155 9.76 3.42 -3.73
CA GLU A 155 9.58 4.79 -4.21
C GLU A 155 8.85 4.69 -5.56
N GLU A 156 7.66 5.28 -5.68
CA GLU A 156 7.05 5.49 -6.99
C GLU A 156 8.06 6.30 -7.78
N ASN A 157 8.67 5.72 -8.83
CA ASN A 157 9.49 6.49 -9.74
C ASN A 157 8.61 7.63 -10.29
N GLU A 158 8.83 8.86 -9.82
CA GLU A 158 8.19 10.07 -10.36
C GLU A 158 8.51 10.28 -11.86
N GLU A 159 9.44 9.49 -12.42
CA GLU A 159 9.94 9.62 -13.79
C GLU A 159 9.02 9.04 -14.89
N ASP A 160 7.98 8.26 -14.56
CA ASP A 160 7.03 7.77 -15.57
C ASP A 160 5.79 8.69 -15.70
N VAL A 161 6.00 10.01 -15.85
CA VAL A 161 4.99 10.87 -16.47
C VAL A 161 4.93 10.52 -17.95
N LYS A 162 4.31 9.37 -18.26
CA LYS A 162 3.96 8.95 -19.60
C LYS A 162 3.24 10.12 -20.26
N VAL A 163 3.83 10.72 -21.29
CA VAL A 163 3.21 11.81 -22.05
C VAL A 163 1.98 11.22 -22.73
N VAL A 164 0.80 11.50 -22.18
CA VAL A 164 -0.47 10.99 -22.70
C VAL A 164 -1.05 11.99 -23.69
N ASN A 165 -1.36 11.52 -24.89
CA ASN A 165 -1.94 12.31 -25.95
C ASN A 165 -3.09 11.54 -26.64
N GLU A 166 -3.64 12.12 -27.70
CA GLU A 166 -4.70 11.49 -28.50
C GLU A 166 -4.29 10.11 -29.04
N ALA A 167 -3.04 9.95 -29.47
CA ALA A 167 -2.54 8.68 -30.00
C ALA A 167 -2.50 7.59 -28.93
N THR A 168 -2.13 7.93 -27.69
CA THR A 168 -2.19 7.00 -26.55
C THR A 168 -3.60 6.45 -26.37
N TRP A 169 -4.61 7.31 -26.31
CA TRP A 169 -6.01 6.90 -26.11
C TRP A 169 -6.60 6.19 -27.35
N THR A 170 -6.18 6.59 -28.55
CA THR A 170 -6.60 5.91 -29.79
C THR A 170 -6.11 4.47 -29.84
N ASN A 171 -4.92 4.19 -29.30
CA ASN A 171 -4.37 2.84 -29.26
C ASN A 171 -4.90 2.02 -28.07
N ASP A 172 -4.86 2.57 -26.86
CA ASP A 172 -5.11 1.83 -25.62
C ASP A 172 -6.60 1.69 -25.28
N ALA A 173 -7.42 2.63 -25.76
CA ALA A 173 -8.86 2.68 -25.49
C ALA A 173 -9.66 3.43 -26.57
N PRO A 174 -9.64 2.94 -27.83
CA PRO A 174 -10.27 3.64 -28.97
C PRO A 174 -11.75 3.95 -28.78
N TRP A 175 -12.48 3.15 -28.00
CA TRP A 175 -13.91 3.40 -27.73
C TRP A 175 -14.13 4.65 -26.86
N VAL A 176 -13.23 4.93 -25.90
CA VAL A 176 -13.30 6.13 -25.06
C VAL A 176 -13.09 7.36 -25.93
N HIS A 177 -12.11 7.28 -26.83
CA HIS A 177 -11.83 8.35 -27.79
C HIS A 177 -13.01 8.62 -28.73
N SER A 178 -13.61 7.56 -29.30
CA SER A 178 -14.81 7.68 -30.13
C SER A 178 -16.00 8.28 -29.37
N ASN A 179 -16.22 7.85 -28.12
CA ASN A 179 -17.27 8.39 -27.26
C ASN A 179 -17.04 9.89 -26.96
N ALA A 180 -15.78 10.29 -26.72
CA ALA A 180 -15.42 11.69 -26.50
C ALA A 180 -15.66 12.55 -27.75
N LYS A 181 -15.28 12.05 -28.94
CA LYS A 181 -15.54 12.72 -30.22
C LYS A 181 -17.04 12.92 -30.47
N GLU A 182 -17.86 11.91 -30.21
CA GLU A 182 -19.31 12.02 -30.35
C GLU A 182 -19.91 13.07 -29.41
N LEU A 183 -19.46 13.11 -28.15
CA LEU A 183 -19.90 14.14 -27.19
C LEU A 183 -19.50 15.55 -27.65
N ILE A 184 -18.32 15.71 -28.24
CA ILE A 184 -17.90 17.00 -28.81
C ILE A 184 -18.85 17.42 -29.94
N GLU A 185 -19.19 16.52 -30.87
CA GLU A 185 -20.15 16.83 -31.95
C GLU A 185 -21.51 17.26 -31.39
N ILE A 186 -22.03 16.59 -30.35
CA ILE A 186 -23.29 16.96 -29.71
C ILE A 186 -23.27 18.39 -29.17
N TYR A 187 -22.16 18.81 -28.58
CA TYR A 187 -22.05 20.12 -27.92
C TYR A 187 -21.57 21.26 -28.84
N LYS A 188 -21.11 20.97 -30.07
CA LYS A 188 -20.73 22.01 -31.04
C LYS A 188 -21.86 23.00 -31.33
N ASP A 189 -23.11 22.53 -31.33
CA ASP A 189 -24.27 23.40 -31.53
C ASP A 189 -24.47 24.40 -30.38
N GLU A 190 -24.01 24.05 -29.17
CA GLU A 190 -24.19 24.86 -27.94
C GLU A 190 -23.03 25.83 -27.74
N SER A 191 -21.81 25.47 -28.17
CA SER A 191 -20.62 26.29 -27.98
C SER A 191 -19.56 26.05 -29.04
N ASN A 192 -18.98 27.16 -29.52
CA ASN A 192 -17.82 27.14 -30.42
C ASN A 192 -16.47 27.01 -29.68
N LYS A 193 -16.46 26.95 -28.34
CA LYS A 193 -15.25 26.91 -27.50
C LYS A 193 -15.13 25.57 -26.79
N ILE A 194 -14.89 24.51 -27.56
CA ILE A 194 -14.74 23.14 -27.05
C ILE A 194 -13.30 22.66 -27.27
N ASN A 195 -12.66 22.20 -26.20
CA ASN A 195 -11.31 21.64 -26.26
C ASN A 195 -11.27 20.27 -25.58
N ILE A 196 -10.57 19.31 -26.19
CA ILE A 196 -10.31 18.00 -25.63
C ILE A 196 -8.94 17.98 -24.94
N GLY A 197 -8.88 17.38 -23.75
CA GLY A 197 -7.63 17.19 -22.99
C GLY A 197 -7.42 15.71 -22.69
N PHE A 198 -6.17 15.26 -22.75
CA PHE A 198 -5.80 13.87 -22.49
C PHE A 198 -4.95 13.80 -21.23
N THR A 199 -5.36 12.94 -20.29
CA THR A 199 -4.61 12.65 -19.07
C THR A 199 -4.40 11.14 -18.97
N GLN A 200 -3.54 10.70 -18.05
CA GLN A 200 -3.37 9.28 -17.76
C GLN A 200 -4.66 8.61 -17.25
N SER A 201 -5.50 9.35 -16.53
CA SER A 201 -6.69 8.78 -15.85
C SER A 201 -7.98 8.91 -16.67
N TYR A 202 -8.10 9.94 -17.52
CA TYR A 202 -9.32 10.25 -18.27
C TYR A 202 -9.07 11.16 -19.48
N VAL A 203 -10.08 11.24 -20.35
CA VAL A 203 -10.22 12.26 -21.39
C VAL A 203 -11.15 13.36 -20.88
N SER A 204 -10.69 14.61 -20.82
CA SER A 204 -11.50 15.76 -20.42
C SER A 204 -12.09 16.49 -21.62
N ILE A 205 -13.34 16.92 -21.52
CA ILE A 205 -14.00 17.81 -22.49
C ILE A 205 -14.25 19.15 -21.80
N ASN A 206 -13.52 20.17 -22.26
CA ASN A 206 -13.68 21.54 -21.81
C ASN A 206 -14.65 22.29 -22.73
N ILE A 207 -15.65 22.96 -22.16
CA ILE A 207 -16.64 23.77 -22.87
C ILE A 207 -16.67 25.15 -22.21
N ASP A 208 -16.47 26.21 -22.99
CA ASP A 208 -16.45 27.61 -22.52
C ASP A 208 -15.50 27.87 -21.35
N GLY A 209 -14.31 27.25 -21.43
CA GLY A 209 -13.26 27.41 -20.41
C GLY A 209 -13.52 26.63 -19.11
N LYS A 210 -14.56 25.79 -19.06
CA LYS A 210 -14.84 24.91 -17.91
C LYS A 210 -14.61 23.47 -18.30
N ASN A 211 -13.97 22.69 -17.42
CA ASN A 211 -13.89 21.25 -17.57
C ASN A 211 -15.27 20.63 -17.33
N ALA A 212 -16.01 20.42 -18.42
CA ALA A 212 -17.44 20.16 -18.36
C ALA A 212 -17.74 18.67 -18.14
N TYR A 213 -16.90 17.80 -18.70
CA TYR A 213 -17.06 16.35 -18.65
C TYR A 213 -15.72 15.62 -18.60
N TRP A 214 -15.72 14.46 -17.96
CA TRP A 214 -14.60 13.52 -17.97
C TRP A 214 -15.07 12.16 -18.50
N LEU A 215 -14.27 11.53 -19.36
CA LEU A 215 -14.48 10.16 -19.80
C LEU A 215 -13.38 9.26 -19.27
N HIS A 216 -13.79 8.29 -18.45
CA HIS A 216 -12.91 7.28 -17.89
C HIS A 216 -13.04 5.96 -18.67
N LYS A 217 -11.91 5.25 -18.79
CA LYS A 217 -11.85 3.92 -19.38
C LYS A 217 -12.66 2.91 -18.55
N ARG A 218 -13.55 2.17 -19.22
CA ARG A 218 -14.22 0.95 -18.69
C ARG A 218 -14.03 -0.18 -19.69
N MET A 219 -14.62 -1.35 -19.44
CA MET A 219 -14.60 -2.45 -20.39
C MET A 219 -15.23 -2.02 -21.73
N LYS A 220 -14.57 -2.29 -22.86
CA LYS A 220 -15.09 -1.97 -24.21
C LYS A 220 -16.50 -2.57 -24.38
N PRO A 221 -17.49 -1.82 -24.91
CA PRO A 221 -17.40 -0.48 -25.52
C PRO A 221 -17.68 0.70 -24.56
N THR A 222 -17.83 0.42 -23.26
CA THR A 222 -18.33 1.37 -22.29
C THR A 222 -17.24 2.33 -21.82
N SER A 223 -17.63 3.57 -21.56
CA SER A 223 -16.87 4.61 -20.84
C SER A 223 -17.71 5.11 -19.68
N THR A 224 -17.08 5.59 -18.62
CA THR A 224 -17.81 6.35 -17.59
C THR A 224 -17.72 7.83 -17.94
N LEU A 225 -18.84 8.43 -18.33
CA LEU A 225 -18.99 9.88 -18.45
C LEU A 225 -19.28 10.46 -17.08
N SER A 226 -18.41 11.31 -16.56
CA SER A 226 -18.60 11.97 -15.28
C SER A 226 -18.71 13.48 -15.39
N PHE A 227 -19.42 14.06 -14.42
CA PHE A 227 -19.57 15.51 -14.29
C PHE A 227 -20.02 15.94 -12.88
N LEU A 228 -19.59 17.13 -12.46
CA LEU A 228 -19.90 17.70 -11.14
C LEU A 228 -21.20 18.53 -11.15
N VAL A 229 -22.00 18.40 -10.09
CA VAL A 229 -23.20 19.21 -9.82
C VAL A 229 -23.29 19.49 -8.32
N LYS A 230 -22.81 20.67 -7.89
CA LYS A 230 -22.76 21.04 -6.46
C LYS A 230 -24.12 21.43 -5.88
N ASP A 231 -24.97 22.00 -6.70
CA ASP A 231 -26.31 22.48 -6.34
C ASP A 231 -27.27 21.29 -6.18
N GLU A 232 -27.96 21.21 -5.05
CA GLU A 232 -28.79 20.05 -4.71
C GLU A 232 -30.10 20.00 -5.51
N GLU A 233 -30.70 21.14 -5.84
CA GLU A 233 -31.91 21.19 -6.66
C GLU A 233 -31.62 20.74 -8.08
N LYS A 234 -30.51 21.23 -8.66
CA LYS A 234 -30.03 20.79 -9.98
C LYS A 234 -29.69 19.30 -9.97
N ALA A 235 -29.03 18.80 -8.91
CA ALA A 235 -28.71 17.39 -8.80
C ALA A 235 -29.98 16.54 -8.76
N GLU A 236 -31.00 16.96 -8.01
CA GLU A 236 -32.27 16.24 -7.93
C GLU A 236 -33.05 16.25 -9.25
N ALA A 237 -33.04 17.38 -9.96
CA ALA A 237 -33.61 17.45 -11.31
C ALA A 237 -32.91 16.47 -12.28
N ILE A 238 -31.58 16.39 -12.23
CA ILE A 238 -30.80 15.48 -13.08
C ILE A 238 -31.07 14.01 -12.73
N LYS A 239 -31.21 13.66 -11.44
CA LYS A 239 -31.56 12.28 -11.05
C LYS A 239 -32.89 11.84 -11.67
N LYS A 240 -33.92 12.68 -11.57
CA LYS A 240 -35.25 12.39 -12.15
C LYS A 240 -35.20 12.17 -13.66
N LEU A 241 -34.35 12.93 -14.38
CA LEU A 241 -34.14 12.72 -15.81
C LEU A 241 -33.47 11.38 -16.14
N LEU A 242 -32.67 10.84 -15.23
CA LEU A 242 -31.90 9.61 -15.40
C LEU A 242 -32.63 8.34 -14.91
N GLU A 243 -33.59 8.45 -14.00
CA GLU A 243 -34.28 7.31 -13.36
C GLU A 243 -34.93 6.30 -14.34
N ASN A 244 -35.37 6.77 -15.52
CA ASN A 244 -36.05 5.94 -16.52
C ASN A 244 -35.17 5.58 -17.73
N LYS A 245 -33.84 5.65 -17.59
CA LYS A 245 -32.92 5.41 -18.71
C LYS A 245 -32.32 4.00 -18.68
N GLU A 246 -32.02 3.47 -19.87
CA GLU A 246 -31.50 2.11 -20.05
C GLU A 246 -30.07 1.91 -19.52
N PHE A 247 -29.37 2.99 -19.14
CA PHE A 247 -27.99 2.93 -18.68
C PHE A 247 -27.87 3.22 -17.18
N SER A 248 -26.89 2.58 -16.54
CA SER A 248 -26.62 2.77 -15.12
C SER A 248 -25.93 4.11 -14.85
N PHE A 249 -26.35 4.78 -13.78
CA PHE A 249 -25.69 5.95 -13.25
C PHE A 249 -25.49 5.86 -11.73
N THR A 250 -24.56 6.64 -11.20
CA THR A 250 -24.35 6.82 -9.76
C THR A 250 -24.13 8.29 -9.46
N TYR A 251 -24.60 8.76 -8.31
CA TYR A 251 -24.28 10.08 -7.76
C TYR A 251 -23.54 9.88 -6.45
N ASN A 252 -22.26 10.28 -6.38
CA ASN A 252 -21.39 9.97 -5.24
C ASN A 252 -21.37 11.10 -4.19
N ARG A 253 -20.72 10.84 -3.06
CA ARG A 253 -20.56 11.80 -1.95
C ARG A 253 -19.82 13.09 -2.34
N TYR A 254 -19.08 13.09 -3.45
CA TYR A 254 -18.34 14.24 -3.98
C TYR A 254 -19.16 15.10 -4.94
N LYS A 255 -20.49 14.88 -4.98
CA LYS A 255 -21.43 15.64 -5.82
C LYS A 255 -21.16 15.43 -7.32
N GLU A 256 -20.68 14.25 -7.68
CA GLU A 256 -20.36 13.86 -9.05
C GLU A 256 -21.32 12.79 -9.56
N PHE A 257 -21.82 12.98 -10.78
CA PHE A 257 -22.56 11.98 -11.53
C PHE A 257 -21.59 11.13 -12.35
N LEU A 258 -21.81 9.81 -12.38
CA LEU A 258 -21.05 8.85 -13.15
C LEU A 258 -22.02 8.01 -13.98
N LEU A 259 -22.01 8.20 -15.30
CA LEU A 259 -22.91 7.53 -16.23
C LEU A 259 -22.10 6.53 -17.06
N ASN A 260 -22.54 5.27 -17.11
CA ASN A 260 -21.94 4.28 -17.98
C ASN A 260 -22.53 4.42 -19.39
N VAL A 261 -21.73 4.89 -20.34
CA VAL A 261 -22.17 5.20 -21.70
C VAL A 261 -21.30 4.50 -22.73
N ASP A 262 -21.88 4.16 -23.86
CA ASP A 262 -21.18 3.79 -25.08
C ASP A 262 -21.67 4.66 -26.25
N LEU A 263 -21.10 4.47 -27.44
CA LEU A 263 -21.46 5.25 -28.61
C LEU A 263 -22.95 5.15 -28.97
N LYS A 264 -23.60 4.00 -28.74
CA LYS A 264 -25.01 3.79 -29.01
C LYS A 264 -25.87 4.61 -28.03
N ILE A 265 -25.54 4.55 -26.74
CA ILE A 265 -26.22 5.29 -25.68
C ILE A 265 -26.07 6.80 -25.88
N ILE A 266 -24.86 7.27 -26.21
CA ILE A 266 -24.60 8.70 -26.45
C ILE A 266 -25.48 9.22 -27.59
N LYS A 267 -25.55 8.49 -28.71
CA LYS A 267 -26.36 8.84 -29.87
C LYS A 267 -27.86 8.79 -29.61
N SER A 268 -28.34 7.84 -28.81
CA SER A 268 -29.77 7.78 -28.47
C SER A 268 -30.18 8.79 -27.39
N SER A 269 -29.21 9.37 -26.67
CA SER A 269 -29.45 10.24 -25.51
C SER A 269 -29.09 11.71 -25.75
N VAL A 270 -28.99 12.16 -27.00
CA VAL A 270 -28.55 13.54 -27.36
C VAL A 270 -29.38 14.61 -26.64
N SER A 271 -30.71 14.54 -26.71
CA SER A 271 -31.61 15.52 -26.08
C SER A 271 -31.43 15.56 -24.56
N LEU A 272 -31.33 14.39 -23.93
CA LEU A 272 -31.07 14.24 -22.49
C LEU A 272 -29.73 14.86 -22.09
N LEU A 273 -28.67 14.59 -22.84
CA LEU A 273 -27.32 15.09 -22.55
C LEU A 273 -27.24 16.62 -22.70
N LYS A 274 -27.97 17.20 -23.66
CA LYS A 274 -28.13 18.65 -23.81
C LYS A 274 -28.93 19.26 -22.66
N GLU A 275 -30.04 18.63 -22.26
CA GLU A 275 -30.86 19.08 -21.13
C GLU A 275 -30.06 19.08 -19.81
N ILE A 276 -29.31 18.01 -19.53
CA ILE A 276 -28.40 17.93 -18.38
C ILE A 276 -27.35 19.05 -18.45
N HIS A 277 -26.75 19.28 -19.63
CA HIS A 277 -25.78 20.36 -19.80
C HIS A 277 -26.41 21.72 -19.47
N HIS A 278 -27.62 21.97 -19.98
CA HIS A 278 -28.34 23.20 -19.73
C HIS A 278 -28.66 23.39 -18.25
N ILE A 279 -29.19 22.38 -17.55
CA ILE A 279 -29.47 22.45 -16.10
C ILE A 279 -28.21 22.84 -15.32
N ARG A 280 -27.08 22.22 -15.66
CA ARG A 280 -25.79 22.47 -14.99
C ARG A 280 -25.34 23.92 -15.15
N PHE A 281 -25.41 24.46 -16.37
CA PHE A 281 -24.83 25.76 -16.69
C PHE A 281 -25.82 26.91 -16.79
N LYS A 282 -27.13 26.67 -16.64
CA LYS A 282 -28.13 27.73 -16.46
C LYS A 282 -27.75 28.55 -15.23
N LYS A 283 -27.58 29.86 -15.43
CA LYS A 283 -27.45 30.80 -14.30
C LYS A 283 -28.74 30.66 -13.49
N VAL A 284 -28.61 30.46 -12.18
CA VAL A 284 -29.73 30.70 -11.28
C VAL A 284 -30.06 32.18 -11.49
N THR A 285 -31.20 32.47 -12.10
CA THR A 285 -31.73 33.82 -12.11
C THR A 285 -31.97 34.15 -10.64
N GLU A 286 -31.21 35.10 -10.11
CA GLU A 286 -31.64 35.87 -8.95
C GLU A 286 -32.88 36.66 -9.40
N GLU A 287 -34.05 36.05 -9.28
CA GLU A 287 -35.37 36.71 -9.30
C GLU A 287 -35.96 36.44 -7.92
N GLU A 288 -35.81 37.43 -7.02
CA GLU A 288 -36.88 38.33 -6.53
C GLU A 288 -37.72 37.71 -5.39
#